data_AF-A0A182I0X5-F1
#
_entry.id   AF-A0A182I0X5-F1
#
_cell.length_a   1.000
_cell.length_b   1.000
_cell.length_c   1.000
_cell.angle_alpha   90.00
_cell.angle_beta   90.00
_cell.angle_gamma   90.00
#
_symmetry.space_group_name_H-M   'P 1'
#
loop_
_entity.id
_entity.type
_entity.pdbx_description
1 polymer ?
#
loop_
_entity_poly.entity_id
_entity_poly.type
_entity_poly.pdbx_seq_one_letter_code
_entity_poly.pdbx_strand_id
1 'polypeptide(L)'
;MIEERRRVLYNNNENECKSCDQKDKTIKQLELQICTLTARLDEAKKLKDANLILKEHLDSAVKENTALKKQNTCLENDLKLVKSTSIQKEDFVPEMKKVLGDTLTSNQIDLITKRKKRVRWTKEEISKAFTVRYFSKRAYGYLGNDMKIPMPAPSTLEKYSQRINLKQGILDDIIDLIATVTKTFTKRDKECVLSFDEMKQIRAVGKNWEQIIITHSFRIPSQKIMCTLFLMCRIC
;
A
#
# COMPACT_ATOMS: atom_id res chain seq x y z
N MET A 1 -111.75 5.07 -77.84
CA MET A 1 -112.43 5.26 -76.53
C MET A 1 -111.81 4.39 -75.42
N ILE A 2 -110.48 4.18 -75.42
CA ILE A 2 -109.74 3.43 -74.37
C ILE A 2 -108.44 4.19 -73.94
N GLU A 3 -108.25 5.44 -74.38
CA GLU A 3 -107.06 6.25 -74.02
C GLU A 3 -107.22 7.01 -72.69
N GLU A 4 -108.44 7.22 -72.19
CA GLU A 4 -108.67 8.03 -70.97
C GLU A 4 -108.47 7.26 -69.66
N ARG A 5 -108.50 5.91 -69.68
CA ARG A 5 -108.39 5.10 -68.44
C ARG A 5 -106.97 4.85 -67.96
N ARG A 6 -105.94 5.11 -68.78
CA ARG A 6 -104.54 4.87 -68.38
C ARG A 6 -103.91 6.06 -67.63
N ARG A 7 -104.61 7.19 -67.52
CA ARG A 7 -104.09 8.39 -66.83
C ARG A 7 -104.46 8.48 -65.34
N VAL A 8 -105.29 7.57 -64.81
CA VAL A 8 -105.74 7.60 -63.41
C VAL A 8 -104.95 6.63 -62.49
N LEU A 9 -104.09 5.78 -63.04
CA LEU A 9 -103.21 4.90 -62.23
C LEU A 9 -101.78 5.43 -62.04
N TYR A 10 -101.46 6.63 -62.55
CA TYR A 10 -100.13 7.24 -62.40
C TYR A 10 -100.10 8.46 -61.45
N ASN A 11 -101.14 8.66 -60.63
CA ASN A 11 -101.23 9.84 -59.75
C ASN A 11 -101.33 9.52 -58.25
N ASN A 12 -101.02 8.29 -57.83
CA ASN A 12 -101.12 7.89 -56.42
C ASN A 12 -99.86 7.20 -55.88
N ASN A 13 -98.65 7.67 -56.24
CA ASN A 13 -97.44 7.22 -55.54
C ASN A 13 -96.29 8.25 -55.50
N GLU A 14 -96.59 9.54 -55.63
CA GLU A 14 -95.67 10.62 -55.21
C GLU A 14 -96.21 11.31 -53.95
N ASN A 15 -96.60 10.52 -52.95
CA ASN A 15 -96.50 11.01 -51.59
C ASN A 15 -95.07 10.74 -51.15
N GLU A 16 -94.15 11.65 -51.49
CA GLU A 16 -92.88 11.78 -50.78
C GLU A 16 -93.21 11.85 -49.28
N CYS A 17 -93.00 10.74 -48.59
CA CYS A 17 -93.18 10.69 -47.15
C CYS A 17 -92.10 11.59 -46.55
N LYS A 18 -92.44 12.84 -46.22
CA LYS A 18 -91.55 13.79 -45.54
C LYS A 18 -90.92 13.23 -44.26
N SER A 19 -91.53 12.18 -43.66
CA SER A 19 -90.96 11.43 -42.54
C SER A 19 -89.79 10.52 -42.95
N CYS A 20 -89.77 10.01 -44.19
CA CYS A 20 -88.69 9.17 -44.71
C CYS A 20 -87.44 9.99 -45.09
N ASP A 21 -87.58 11.17 -45.71
CA ASP A 21 -86.43 12.06 -46.01
C ASP A 21 -85.73 12.58 -44.75
N GLN A 22 -86.52 12.90 -43.71
CA GLN A 22 -85.98 13.32 -42.43
C GLN A 22 -85.23 12.17 -41.76
N LYS A 23 -85.76 10.94 -41.86
CA LYS A 23 -85.09 9.72 -41.38
C LYS A 23 -83.81 9.44 -42.14
N ASP A 24 -83.76 9.59 -43.47
CA ASP A 24 -82.55 9.36 -44.26
C ASP A 24 -81.43 10.37 -43.97
N LYS A 25 -81.78 11.65 -43.73
CA LYS A 25 -80.82 12.65 -43.23
C LYS A 25 -80.29 12.27 -41.85
N THR A 26 -81.16 11.78 -40.98
CA THR A 26 -80.78 11.33 -39.63
C THR A 26 -79.89 10.08 -39.69
N ILE A 27 -80.20 9.12 -40.58
CA ILE A 27 -79.41 7.91 -40.81
C ILE A 27 -78.00 8.29 -41.30
N LYS A 28 -77.87 9.16 -42.30
CA LYS A 28 -76.55 9.64 -42.77
C LYS A 28 -75.74 10.34 -41.68
N GLN A 29 -76.42 11.11 -40.82
CA GLN A 29 -75.77 11.81 -39.72
C GLN A 29 -75.33 10.82 -38.61
N LEU A 30 -76.12 9.79 -38.34
CA LEU A 30 -75.77 8.71 -37.43
C LEU A 30 -74.63 7.84 -37.99
N GLU A 31 -74.61 7.55 -39.29
CA GLU A 31 -73.51 6.84 -39.95
C GLU A 31 -72.18 7.62 -39.84
N LEU A 32 -72.21 8.94 -40.03
CA LEU A 32 -71.05 9.81 -39.85
C LEU A 32 -70.56 9.81 -38.39
N GLN A 33 -71.50 9.83 -37.43
CA GLN A 33 -71.18 9.71 -36.00
C GLN A 33 -70.60 8.34 -35.66
N ILE A 34 -71.14 7.26 -36.21
CA ILE A 34 -70.60 5.90 -36.03
C ILE A 34 -69.18 5.84 -36.58
N CYS A 35 -68.93 6.38 -37.76
CA CYS A 35 -67.60 6.39 -38.39
C CYS A 35 -66.57 7.20 -37.60
N THR A 36 -66.98 8.33 -37.02
CA THR A 36 -66.10 9.12 -36.14
C THR A 36 -65.86 8.47 -34.77
N LEU A 37 -66.88 7.80 -34.21
CA LEU A 37 -66.76 7.07 -32.96
C LEU A 37 -65.88 5.82 -33.10
N THR A 38 -65.95 5.08 -34.22
CA THR A 38 -65.08 3.93 -34.47
C THR A 38 -63.62 4.35 -34.62
N ALA A 39 -63.34 5.45 -35.34
CA ALA A 39 -61.98 6.00 -35.45
C ALA A 39 -61.40 6.39 -34.09
N ARG A 40 -62.18 7.07 -33.23
CA ARG A 40 -61.78 7.41 -31.85
C ARG A 40 -61.56 6.17 -30.99
N LEU A 41 -62.36 5.13 -31.19
CA LEU A 41 -62.24 3.87 -30.46
C LEU A 41 -60.95 3.13 -30.82
N ASP A 42 -60.53 3.16 -32.09
CA ASP A 42 -59.25 2.58 -32.52
C ASP A 42 -58.04 3.39 -32.03
N GLU A 43 -58.15 4.72 -31.97
CA GLU A 43 -57.12 5.57 -31.37
C GLU A 43 -56.99 5.33 -29.85
N ALA A 44 -58.11 5.18 -29.14
CA ALA A 44 -58.12 4.83 -27.72
C ALA A 44 -57.49 3.44 -27.45
N LYS A 45 -57.66 2.46 -28.34
CA LYS A 45 -56.96 1.17 -28.25
C LYS A 45 -55.45 1.32 -28.38
N LYS A 46 -54.99 2.05 -29.40
CA LYS A 46 -53.55 2.32 -29.60
C LYS A 46 -52.92 3.02 -28.39
N LEU A 47 -53.62 4.00 -27.82
CA LEU A 47 -53.20 4.68 -26.60
C LEU A 47 -53.15 3.73 -25.39
N LYS A 48 -54.11 2.81 -25.28
CA LYS A 48 -54.11 1.79 -24.23
C LYS A 48 -52.91 0.85 -24.34
N ASP A 49 -52.59 0.40 -25.55
CA ASP A 49 -51.45 -0.49 -25.81
C ASP A 49 -50.12 0.25 -25.54
N ALA A 50 -49.99 1.50 -25.98
CA ALA A 50 -48.83 2.33 -25.68
C ALA A 50 -48.64 2.55 -24.16
N ASN A 51 -49.73 2.80 -23.43
CA ASN A 51 -49.68 2.93 -21.97
C ASN A 51 -49.28 1.64 -21.26
N LEU A 52 -49.66 0.47 -21.80
CA LEU A 52 -49.23 -0.82 -21.28
C LEU A 52 -47.71 -0.98 -21.41
N ILE A 53 -47.17 -0.72 -22.61
CA ILE A 53 -45.74 -0.78 -22.90
C ILE A 53 -44.95 0.20 -22.02
N LEU A 54 -45.44 1.43 -21.90
CA LEU A 54 -44.80 2.44 -21.04
C LEU A 54 -44.77 2.00 -19.57
N LYS A 55 -45.82 1.34 -19.09
CA LYS A 55 -45.88 0.82 -17.71
C LYS A 55 -44.87 -0.30 -17.49
N GLU A 56 -44.72 -1.21 -18.44
CA GLU A 56 -43.71 -2.28 -18.39
C GLU A 56 -42.28 -1.71 -18.38
N HIS A 57 -42.00 -0.73 -19.23
CA HIS A 57 -40.72 -0.03 -19.22
C HIS A 57 -40.45 0.70 -17.91
N LEU A 58 -41.48 1.34 -17.33
CA LEU A 58 -41.38 2.00 -16.04
C LEU A 58 -41.05 1.00 -14.92
N ASP A 59 -41.72 -0.14 -14.89
CA ASP A 59 -41.48 -1.20 -13.91
C ASP A 59 -40.06 -1.79 -14.05
N SER A 60 -39.58 -1.98 -15.29
CA SER A 60 -38.20 -2.41 -15.55
C SER A 60 -37.18 -1.38 -15.04
N ALA A 61 -37.38 -0.10 -15.37
CA ALA A 61 -36.49 0.98 -14.94
C ALA A 61 -36.48 1.17 -13.41
N VAL A 62 -37.62 0.94 -12.74
CA VAL A 62 -37.70 0.96 -11.27
C VAL A 62 -36.90 -0.19 -10.66
N LYS A 63 -37.03 -1.41 -11.20
CA LYS A 63 -36.24 -2.56 -10.75
C LYS A 63 -34.74 -2.31 -10.87
N GLU A 64 -34.29 -1.82 -12.02
CA GLU A 64 -32.88 -1.43 -12.23
C GLU A 64 -32.42 -0.36 -11.24
N ASN A 65 -33.22 0.68 -11.02
CA ASN A 65 -32.90 1.72 -10.03
C ASN A 65 -32.76 1.17 -8.62
N THR A 66 -33.63 0.25 -8.21
CA THR A 66 -33.52 -0.37 -6.88
C THR A 66 -32.29 -1.25 -6.76
N ALA A 67 -31.93 -2.00 -7.81
CA ALA A 67 -30.72 -2.81 -7.85
C ALA A 67 -29.45 -1.95 -7.79
N LEU A 68 -29.38 -0.88 -8.59
CA LEU A 68 -28.27 0.07 -8.59
C LEU A 68 -28.13 0.79 -7.25
N LYS A 69 -29.24 1.23 -6.63
CA LYS A 69 -29.21 1.82 -5.28
C LYS A 69 -28.65 0.84 -4.26
N LYS A 70 -29.04 -0.44 -4.31
CA LYS A 70 -28.50 -1.47 -3.43
C LYS A 70 -27.00 -1.67 -3.65
N GLN A 71 -26.53 -1.72 -4.89
CA GLN A 71 -25.11 -1.80 -5.20
C GLN A 71 -24.34 -0.59 -4.65
N ASN A 72 -24.84 0.62 -4.84
CA ASN A 72 -24.21 1.83 -4.30
C ASN A 72 -24.07 1.77 -2.78
N THR A 73 -25.11 1.33 -2.06
CA THR A 73 -25.02 1.17 -0.59
C THR A 73 -23.99 0.13 -0.16
N CYS A 74 -23.84 -0.96 -0.93
CA CYS A 74 -22.84 -1.99 -0.64
C CYS A 74 -21.42 -1.44 -0.85
N LEU A 75 -21.18 -0.77 -1.98
CA LEU A 75 -19.89 -0.16 -2.31
C LEU A 75 -19.50 0.94 -1.32
N GLU A 76 -20.45 1.73 -0.84
CA GLU A 76 -20.20 2.75 0.19
C GLU A 76 -19.75 2.13 1.52
N ASN A 77 -20.33 0.98 1.90
CA ASN A 77 -19.94 0.26 3.12
C ASN A 77 -18.55 -0.37 2.97
N ASP A 78 -18.24 -0.95 1.81
CA ASP A 78 -16.91 -1.49 1.51
C ASP A 78 -15.86 -0.37 1.55
N LEU A 79 -16.16 0.80 0.98
CA LEU A 79 -15.29 1.96 1.05
C LEU A 79 -15.05 2.44 2.49
N LYS A 80 -16.07 2.45 3.35
CA LYS A 80 -15.92 2.78 4.76
C LYS A 80 -15.04 1.77 5.48
N LEU A 81 -15.24 0.48 5.22
CA LEU A 81 -14.45 -0.59 5.81
C LEU A 81 -12.98 -0.47 5.40
N VAL A 82 -12.70 -0.35 4.10
CA VAL A 82 -11.34 -0.17 3.56
C VAL A 82 -10.68 1.09 4.10
N LYS A 83 -11.41 2.20 4.26
CA LYS A 83 -10.90 3.42 4.90
C LYS A 83 -10.56 3.23 6.37
N SER A 84 -11.32 2.41 7.10
CA SER A 84 -11.08 2.13 8.52
C SER A 84 -9.93 1.15 8.76
N THR A 85 -9.69 0.23 7.82
CA THR A 85 -8.63 -0.78 7.92
C THR A 85 -7.34 -0.39 7.21
N SER A 86 -7.40 0.57 6.28
CA SER A 86 -6.21 1.11 5.62
C SER A 86 -5.50 2.13 6.50
N ILE A 87 -4.20 1.93 6.66
CA ILE A 87 -3.31 2.97 7.17
C ILE A 87 -3.13 4.00 6.04
N GLN A 88 -3.38 5.28 6.32
CA GLN A 88 -3.11 6.36 5.37
C GLN A 88 -1.62 6.36 5.00
N LYS A 89 -1.26 6.76 3.78
CA LYS A 89 0.14 6.73 3.30
C LYS A 89 1.06 7.55 4.21
N GLU A 90 0.53 8.59 4.82
CA GLU A 90 1.20 9.50 5.72
C GLU A 90 1.59 8.81 7.05
N ASP A 91 0.69 7.96 7.56
CA ASP A 91 0.81 7.28 8.86
C ASP A 91 1.52 5.92 8.79
N PHE A 92 1.73 5.39 7.58
CA PHE A 92 2.37 4.10 7.37
C PHE A 92 3.76 3.99 7.99
N VAL A 93 4.62 5.01 7.81
CA VAL A 93 5.99 4.98 8.33
C VAL A 93 6.03 5.15 9.85
N PRO A 94 5.30 6.11 10.45
CA PRO A 94 5.16 6.18 11.91
C PRO A 94 4.69 4.86 12.54
N GLU A 95 3.63 4.24 12.00
CA GLU A 95 3.10 3.00 12.56
C GLU A 95 4.09 1.85 12.40
N MET A 96 4.79 1.78 11.26
CA MET A 96 5.83 0.76 11.07
C MET A 96 7.03 0.96 12.00
N LYS A 97 7.41 2.20 12.31
CA LYS A 97 8.44 2.49 13.32
C LYS A 97 8.02 2.07 14.72
N LYS A 98 6.73 2.18 15.03
CA LYS A 98 6.16 1.74 16.30
C LYS A 98 6.14 0.21 16.41
N VAL A 99 5.73 -0.49 15.36
CA VAL A 99 5.64 -1.97 15.36
C VAL A 99 7.01 -2.63 15.26
N LEU A 100 7.91 -2.12 14.42
CA LEU A 100 9.23 -2.73 14.18
C LEU A 100 10.35 -2.11 15.01
N GLY A 101 10.06 -1.13 15.87
CA GLY A 101 11.07 -0.37 16.62
C GLY A 101 11.99 -1.22 17.50
N ASP A 102 11.50 -2.37 17.98
CA ASP A 102 12.28 -3.29 18.80
C ASP A 102 13.28 -4.13 17.98
N THR A 103 13.02 -4.31 16.69
CA THR A 103 13.81 -5.18 15.81
C THR A 103 14.71 -4.41 14.85
N LEU A 104 14.21 -3.31 14.29
CA LEU A 104 14.89 -2.49 13.30
C LEU A 104 15.02 -1.06 13.81
N THR A 105 16.15 -0.44 13.51
CA THR A 105 16.35 0.97 13.85
C THR A 105 15.59 1.89 12.92
N SER A 106 15.27 3.10 13.39
CA SER A 106 14.51 4.07 12.59
C SER A 106 15.18 4.41 11.25
N ASN A 107 16.53 4.40 11.18
CA ASN A 107 17.26 4.61 9.93
C ASN A 107 17.11 3.43 8.97
N GLN A 108 17.12 2.19 9.48
CA GLN A 108 16.87 1.00 8.66
C GLN A 108 15.47 1.03 8.06
N ILE A 109 14.47 1.41 8.86
CA ILE A 109 13.08 1.56 8.41
C ILE A 109 12.96 2.67 7.34
N ASP A 110 13.64 3.81 7.52
CA ASP A 110 13.68 4.89 6.52
C ASP A 110 14.32 4.44 5.19
N LEU A 111 15.30 3.53 5.23
CA LEU A 111 15.91 2.94 4.03
C LEU A 111 14.99 1.92 3.35
N ILE A 112 14.33 1.03 4.12
CA ILE A 112 13.40 0.02 3.58
C ILE A 112 12.22 0.69 2.88
N THR A 113 11.67 1.74 3.50
CA THR A 113 10.58 2.55 2.94
C THR A 113 11.01 3.45 1.78
N LYS A 114 12.30 3.51 1.46
CA LYS A 114 12.89 4.40 0.43
C LYS A 114 12.58 5.89 0.64
N ARG A 115 12.19 6.31 1.86
CA ARG A 115 12.07 7.73 2.24
C ARG A 115 13.41 8.46 2.10
N LYS A 116 14.50 7.74 2.39
CA LYS A 116 15.87 8.23 2.25
C LYS A 116 16.69 7.27 1.39
N LYS A 117 17.55 7.82 0.52
CA LYS A 117 18.53 7.02 -0.25
C LYS A 117 19.79 6.70 0.54
N ARG A 118 20.16 7.57 1.50
CA ARG A 118 21.34 7.45 2.35
C ARG A 118 20.99 7.94 3.75
N VAL A 119 21.60 7.31 4.75
CA VAL A 119 21.43 7.66 6.16
C VAL A 119 22.79 7.87 6.82
N ARG A 120 22.81 8.72 7.84
CA ARG A 120 23.94 8.84 8.76
C ARG A 120 23.72 7.87 9.91
N TRP A 121 24.53 6.81 9.95
CA TRP A 121 24.46 5.80 10.99
C TRP A 121 24.81 6.37 12.36
N THR A 122 24.05 6.00 13.38
CA THR A 122 24.32 6.34 14.78
C THR A 122 25.46 5.48 15.34
N LYS A 123 26.04 5.90 16.46
CA LYS A 123 27.11 5.13 17.12
C LYS A 123 26.64 3.73 17.55
N GLU A 124 25.40 3.62 18.01
CA GLU A 124 24.79 2.34 18.40
C GLU A 124 24.59 1.40 17.22
N GLU A 125 24.11 1.91 16.08
CA GLU A 125 23.95 1.15 14.84
C GLU A 125 25.31 0.64 14.33
N ILE A 126 26.32 1.50 14.37
CA ILE A 126 27.70 1.14 14.00
C ILE A 126 28.24 0.08 14.95
N SER A 127 28.01 0.20 16.26
CA SER A 127 28.42 -0.80 17.25
C SER A 127 27.77 -2.16 16.99
N LYS A 128 26.45 -2.21 16.79
CA LYS A 128 25.73 -3.44 16.42
C LYS A 128 26.30 -4.05 15.13
N ALA A 129 26.57 -3.23 14.12
CA ALA A 129 27.15 -3.70 12.86
C ALA A 129 28.58 -4.25 13.03
N PHE A 130 29.41 -3.62 13.86
CA PHE A 130 30.72 -4.15 14.22
C PHE A 130 30.61 -5.51 14.91
N THR A 131 29.69 -5.66 15.86
CA THR A 131 29.45 -6.93 16.57
C THR A 131 29.06 -8.04 15.61
N VAL A 132 28.11 -7.80 14.70
CA VAL A 132 27.71 -8.79 13.69
C VAL A 132 28.88 -9.17 12.78
N ARG A 133 29.67 -8.18 12.33
CA ARG A 133 30.84 -8.41 11.47
C ARG A 133 31.96 -9.14 12.20
N TYR A 134 32.14 -8.87 13.50
CA TYR A 134 33.08 -9.55 14.37
C TYR A 134 32.77 -11.04 14.48
N PHE A 135 31.48 -11.38 14.71
CA PHE A 135 31.05 -12.78 14.73
C PHE A 135 31.30 -13.49 13.40
N SER A 136 30.96 -12.87 12.26
CA SER A 136 31.30 -13.43 10.95
C SER A 136 31.24 -12.39 9.83
N LYS A 137 32.35 -12.26 9.09
CA LYS A 137 32.40 -11.45 7.86
C LYS A 137 31.45 -11.97 6.79
N ARG A 138 31.28 -13.30 6.68
CA ARG A 138 30.39 -13.93 5.70
C ARG A 138 28.92 -13.69 6.07
N ALA A 139 28.57 -13.84 7.34
CA ALA A 139 27.21 -13.57 7.82
C ALA A 139 26.83 -12.10 7.61
N TYR A 140 27.76 -11.17 7.88
CA TYR A 140 27.56 -9.75 7.59
C TYR A 140 27.29 -9.49 6.10
N GLY A 141 28.05 -10.15 5.22
CA GLY A 141 27.83 -10.09 3.77
C GLY A 141 26.47 -10.64 3.36
N TYR A 142 26.08 -11.80 3.89
CA TYR A 142 24.80 -12.46 3.61
C TYR A 142 23.60 -11.60 4.04
N LEU A 143 23.65 -11.04 5.25
CA LEU A 143 22.61 -10.14 5.78
C LEU A 143 22.37 -8.93 4.87
N GLY A 144 23.45 -8.28 4.40
CA GLY A 144 23.35 -7.09 3.57
C GLY A 144 23.05 -7.38 2.09
N ASN A 145 23.71 -8.38 1.52
CA ASN A 145 23.64 -8.65 0.08
C ASN A 145 22.50 -9.58 -0.30
N ASP A 146 22.25 -10.64 0.48
CA ASP A 146 21.27 -11.67 0.12
C ASP A 146 19.93 -11.39 0.78
N MET A 147 19.91 -11.12 2.09
CA MET A 147 18.68 -10.77 2.82
C MET A 147 18.27 -9.30 2.66
N LYS A 148 19.08 -8.48 1.98
CA LYS A 148 18.82 -7.06 1.71
C LYS A 148 18.50 -6.23 2.97
N ILE A 149 19.03 -6.63 4.13
CA ILE A 149 18.87 -5.88 5.36
C ILE A 149 19.73 -4.61 5.27
N PRO A 150 19.17 -3.41 5.55
CA PRO A 150 19.96 -2.20 5.51
C PRO A 150 21.01 -2.22 6.63
N MET A 151 22.28 -2.25 6.23
CA MET A 151 23.41 -2.20 7.15
C MET A 151 24.48 -1.23 6.62
N PRO A 152 25.35 -0.70 7.50
CA PRO A 152 26.50 0.08 7.07
C PRO A 152 27.36 -0.68 6.05
N ALA A 153 27.83 0.00 5.01
CA ALA A 153 28.76 -0.63 4.07
C ALA A 153 30.07 -1.00 4.79
N PRO A 154 30.80 -2.05 4.35
CA PRO A 154 32.09 -2.41 4.94
C PRO A 154 33.10 -1.25 4.99
N SER A 155 33.10 -0.38 3.98
CA SER A 155 33.92 0.83 3.90
C SER A 155 33.49 1.91 4.91
N THR A 156 32.21 1.93 5.29
CA THR A 156 31.73 2.81 6.36
C THR A 156 32.29 2.35 7.69
N LEU A 157 32.22 1.04 7.99
CA LEU A 157 32.82 0.48 9.21
C LEU A 157 34.32 0.75 9.26
N GLU A 158 35.03 0.62 8.14
CA GLU A 158 36.47 0.93 8.06
C GLU A 158 36.79 2.39 8.43
N LYS A 159 36.01 3.35 7.89
CA LYS A 159 36.14 4.76 8.27
C LYS A 159 35.89 5.01 9.76
N TYR A 160 34.98 4.25 10.36
CA TYR A 160 34.75 4.32 11.81
C TYR A 160 35.88 3.68 12.60
N SER A 161 36.46 2.56 12.14
CA SER A 161 37.60 1.91 12.82
C SER A 161 38.88 2.74 12.74
N GLN A 162 39.09 3.49 11.66
CA GLN A 162 40.24 4.40 11.53
C GLN A 162 40.25 5.53 12.56
N ARG A 163 39.12 5.82 13.20
CA ARG A 163 39.03 6.82 14.28
C ARG A 163 39.47 6.26 15.63
N ILE A 164 39.61 4.94 15.76
CA ILE A 164 40.05 4.30 16.99
C ILE A 164 41.57 4.41 17.04
N ASN A 165 42.07 5.06 18.09
CA ASN A 165 43.48 5.35 18.26
C ASN A 165 44.22 4.16 18.90
N LEU A 166 44.68 3.21 18.10
CA LEU A 166 45.45 2.04 18.55
C LEU A 166 46.96 2.30 18.47
N LYS A 167 47.44 3.27 19.25
CA LYS A 167 48.88 3.58 19.33
C LYS A 167 49.65 2.47 20.04
N GLN A 168 50.92 2.33 19.69
CA GLN A 168 51.85 1.48 20.44
C GLN A 168 52.07 2.06 21.84
N GLY A 169 52.08 1.20 22.86
CA GLY A 169 52.21 1.59 24.25
C GLY A 169 50.96 1.24 25.05
N ILE A 170 50.62 2.10 26.00
CA ILE A 170 49.44 1.93 26.85
C ILE A 170 48.19 2.39 26.09
N LEU A 171 47.12 1.58 26.14
CA LEU A 171 45.83 1.89 25.51
C LEU A 171 44.94 2.69 26.48
N ASP A 172 45.20 3.99 26.59
CA ASP A 172 44.52 4.89 27.54
C ASP A 172 42.99 4.85 27.40
N ASP A 173 42.47 4.89 26.17
CA ASP A 173 41.03 4.83 25.88
C ASP A 173 40.35 3.58 26.47
N ILE A 174 41.08 2.45 26.50
CA ILE A 174 40.57 1.18 27.05
C ILE A 174 40.65 1.20 28.58
N ILE A 175 41.70 1.77 29.15
CA ILE A 175 41.83 1.93 30.60
C ILE A 175 40.71 2.82 31.13
N ASP A 176 40.42 3.95 30.47
CA ASP A 176 39.32 4.85 30.84
C ASP A 176 37.94 4.17 30.73
N LEU A 177 37.75 3.34 29.70
CA LEU A 177 36.55 2.52 29.55
C LEU A 177 36.41 1.53 30.72
N ILE A 178 37.46 0.77 31.04
CA ILE A 178 37.48 -0.18 32.17
C ILE A 178 37.25 0.56 33.49
N ALA A 179 37.89 1.71 33.69
CA ALA A 179 37.71 2.55 34.87
C ALA A 179 36.25 3.00 35.01
N THR A 180 35.57 3.28 33.89
CA THR A 180 34.15 3.64 33.89
C THR A 180 33.26 2.44 34.22
N VAL A 181 33.50 1.27 33.61
CA VAL A 181 32.73 0.04 33.86
C VAL A 181 32.88 -0.43 35.30
N THR A 182 34.08 -0.35 35.86
CA THR A 182 34.38 -0.80 37.22
C THR A 182 33.85 0.15 38.31
N LYS A 183 33.28 1.31 37.99
CA LYS A 183 32.70 2.22 39.01
C LYS A 183 31.64 1.54 39.85
N THR A 184 30.83 0.66 39.25
CA THR A 184 29.75 -0.06 39.91
C THR A 184 30.23 -1.32 40.65
N PHE A 185 31.50 -1.68 40.52
CA PHE A 185 32.05 -2.92 41.07
C PHE A 185 32.41 -2.74 42.56
N THR A 186 32.28 -3.81 43.34
CA THR A 186 32.74 -3.80 44.74
C THR A 186 34.26 -3.76 44.81
N LYS A 187 34.84 -3.47 45.98
CA LYS A 187 36.30 -3.45 46.16
C LYS A 187 36.94 -4.80 45.78
N ARG A 188 36.27 -5.90 46.10
CA ARG A 188 36.73 -7.25 45.78
C ARG A 188 36.70 -7.53 44.28
N ASP A 189 35.65 -7.10 43.58
CA ASP A 189 35.51 -7.32 42.13
C ASP A 189 36.48 -6.47 41.30
N LYS A 190 37.14 -5.48 41.93
CA LYS A 190 38.18 -4.65 41.31
C LYS A 190 39.57 -5.27 41.39
N GLU A 191 39.74 -6.33 42.17
CA GLU A 191 41.01 -7.05 42.24
C GLU A 191 41.23 -7.81 40.93
N CYS A 192 42.30 -7.47 40.20
CA CYS A 192 42.63 -8.11 38.93
C CYS A 192 44.13 -8.42 38.85
N VAL A 193 44.47 -9.42 38.03
CA VAL A 193 45.86 -9.80 37.74
C VAL A 193 46.19 -9.36 36.33
N LEU A 194 47.33 -8.69 36.17
CA LEU A 194 47.87 -8.34 34.87
C LEU A 194 48.76 -9.47 34.37
N SER A 195 48.32 -10.19 33.34
CA SER A 195 49.11 -11.22 32.67
C SER A 195 49.46 -10.77 31.26
N PHE A 196 50.72 -10.93 30.87
CA PHE A 196 51.20 -10.63 29.53
C PHE A 196 52.17 -11.71 29.06
N ASP A 197 52.11 -12.01 27.77
CA ASP A 197 53.02 -12.92 27.07
C ASP A 197 53.29 -12.39 25.66
N GLU A 198 54.37 -12.86 25.06
CA GLU A 198 54.87 -12.41 23.77
C GLU A 198 54.42 -13.36 22.66
N MET A 199 53.78 -12.83 21.62
CA MET A 199 53.36 -13.66 20.48
C MET A 199 54.33 -13.50 19.30
N LYS A 200 54.79 -14.63 18.77
CA LYS A 200 55.59 -14.66 17.54
C LYS A 200 54.74 -14.27 16.33
N GLN A 201 55.13 -13.21 15.63
CA GLN A 201 54.49 -12.79 14.38
C GLN A 201 55.35 -13.11 13.15
N ILE A 202 54.70 -13.40 12.02
CA ILE A 202 55.36 -13.58 10.73
C ILE A 202 55.87 -12.22 10.27
N ARG A 203 57.16 -12.14 9.88
CA ARG A 203 57.69 -10.93 9.25
C ARG A 203 57.13 -10.81 7.84
N ALA A 204 56.18 -9.91 7.66
CA ALA A 204 55.70 -9.47 6.36
C ALA A 204 55.84 -7.95 6.28
N VAL A 205 56.36 -7.44 5.16
CA VAL A 205 56.42 -6.00 4.91
C VAL A 205 55.07 -5.55 4.38
N GLY A 206 54.23 -5.00 5.25
CA GLY A 206 52.97 -4.36 4.87
C GLY A 206 53.23 -2.92 4.43
N LYS A 207 52.81 -2.56 3.21
CA LYS A 207 52.80 -1.17 2.76
C LYS A 207 51.51 -0.50 3.26
N ASN A 208 51.61 0.34 4.28
CA ASN A 208 50.59 1.35 4.60
C ASN A 208 51.12 2.72 4.19
N TRP A 209 50.28 3.54 3.54
CA TRP A 209 50.71 4.66 2.69
C TRP A 209 51.43 5.85 3.36
N GLU A 210 51.58 5.87 4.69
CA GLU A 210 52.37 6.94 5.36
C GLU A 210 53.26 6.45 6.51
N GLN A 211 53.26 5.15 6.79
CA GLN A 211 54.17 4.54 7.77
C GLN A 211 54.68 3.22 7.22
N ILE A 212 55.96 3.19 6.85
CA ILE A 212 56.70 1.93 6.83
C ILE A 212 56.68 1.45 8.28
N ILE A 213 55.88 0.42 8.58
CA ILE A 213 56.00 -0.28 9.87
C ILE A 213 57.32 -1.04 9.81
N ILE A 214 58.42 -0.33 10.05
CA ILE A 214 59.69 -0.93 10.42
C ILE A 214 59.45 -1.42 11.83
N THR A 215 59.11 -2.71 11.96
CA THR A 215 59.18 -3.39 13.25
C THR A 215 60.50 -2.96 13.91
N HIS A 216 60.50 -2.31 15.07
CA HIS A 216 61.75 -1.91 15.72
C HIS A 216 62.31 -3.11 16.50
N SER A 217 63.60 -3.43 16.29
CA SER A 217 64.30 -4.44 17.08
C SER A 217 64.86 -3.77 18.30
N PHE A 218 64.33 -4.11 19.47
CA PHE A 218 65.19 -4.11 20.64
C PHE A 218 66.25 -5.18 20.43
N ARG A 219 67.52 -4.76 20.52
CA ARG A 219 68.70 -5.55 20.21
C ARG A 219 69.05 -6.42 21.42
N ILE A 220 68.32 -7.52 21.59
CA ILE A 220 68.82 -8.75 22.21
C ILE A 220 68.93 -9.75 21.03
N PRO A 221 69.98 -10.58 20.95
CA PRO A 221 70.21 -11.40 19.76
C PRO A 221 69.01 -12.33 19.61
N SER A 222 68.23 -12.07 18.56
CA SER A 222 66.99 -12.76 18.20
C SER A 222 65.74 -12.28 18.94
N GLN A 223 64.78 -11.82 18.14
CA GLN A 223 63.32 -11.77 18.38
C GLN A 223 62.75 -10.39 18.76
N LYS A 224 61.64 -10.03 18.08
CA LYS A 224 60.85 -8.79 18.25
C LYS A 224 59.46 -9.17 18.71
N ILE A 225 58.92 -8.33 19.60
CA ILE A 225 57.91 -8.67 20.58
C ILE A 225 56.67 -7.81 20.34
N MET A 226 55.47 -8.41 20.39
CA MET A 226 54.22 -7.69 20.58
C MET A 226 53.44 -8.40 21.69
N CYS A 227 53.18 -7.69 22.80
CA CYS A 227 52.46 -8.23 23.95
C CYS A 227 50.94 -8.19 23.70
N THR A 228 50.27 -9.32 23.91
CA THR A 228 48.80 -9.37 23.93
C THR A 228 48.36 -9.29 25.40
N LEU A 229 47.58 -8.28 25.76
CA LEU A 229 47.05 -8.13 27.12
C LEU A 229 45.79 -8.99 27.27
N PHE A 230 45.82 -10.00 28.14
CA PHE A 230 44.63 -10.75 28.55
C PHE A 230 44.26 -10.30 29.96
N LEU A 231 43.18 -9.52 30.10
CA LEU A 231 42.57 -9.28 31.40
C LEU A 231 41.64 -10.46 31.72
N MET A 232 42.12 -11.43 32.50
CA MET A 232 41.25 -12.44 33.09
C MET A 232 40.63 -11.86 34.36
N CYS A 233 39.42 -11.30 34.24
CA CYS A 233 38.58 -11.03 35.41
C CYS A 233 37.83 -12.33 35.74
N ARG A 234 38.08 -12.89 36.92
CA ARG A 234 37.43 -14.11 37.40
C ARG A 234 36.00 -13.74 37.81
N ILE A 235 35.08 -13.77 36.86
CA ILE A 235 33.64 -13.70 37.15
C ILE A 235 33.24 -15.10 37.63
N CYS A 236 33.24 -15.29 38.95
CA CYS A 236 32.56 -16.40 39.62
C CYS A 236 31.41 -15.81 40.44
#